data_AF-A0A6P0GN05-F1
#
_entry.id   AF-A0A6P0GN05-F1
#
_cell.length_a   1.000
_cell.length_b   1.000
_cell.length_c   1.000
_cell.angle_alpha   90.00
_cell.angle_beta   90.00
_cell.angle_gamma   90.00
#
_symmetry.space_group_name_H-M   'P 1'
#
loop_
_entity.id
_entity.type
_entity.pdbx_description
1 polymer ?
#
loop_
_entity_poly.entity_id
_entity_poly.type
_entity_poly.pdbx_seq_one_letter_code
_entity_poly.pdbx_strand_id
1 'polypeptide(L)'
;MSAAVSRVPPLRSAGLWVVVLGIVHVASVHAFHPESVRSVMDGGVVASVDAEPTLAERRGVGFWYVTSGLMTIGLGVIVRGHENVHGRPPPATASVLVGTGLWGALLMPVSPFWLFLPIACLARSSGRSPAGDGPGVE
;
A
#
# COMPACT_ATOMS: atom_id res chain seq x y z
N MET A 1 -21.47 -24.79 19.39
CA MET A 1 -20.10 -24.69 18.84
C MET A 1 -20.20 -24.11 17.45
N SER A 2 -19.90 -22.81 17.29
CA SER A 2 -19.99 -22.11 16.02
C SER A 2 -18.71 -22.38 15.23
N ALA A 3 -18.83 -23.01 14.05
CA ALA A 3 -17.70 -23.25 13.18
C ALA A 3 -17.14 -21.89 12.73
N ALA A 4 -15.92 -21.58 13.17
CA ALA A 4 -15.15 -20.47 12.65
C ALA A 4 -14.87 -20.76 11.17
N VAL A 5 -15.74 -20.25 10.29
CA VAL A 5 -15.49 -20.23 8.85
C VAL A 5 -14.18 -19.47 8.67
N SER A 6 -13.12 -20.21 8.33
CA SER A 6 -11.87 -19.63 7.87
C SER A 6 -12.17 -18.88 6.58
N ARG A 7 -12.46 -17.57 6.69
CA ARG A 7 -12.58 -16.72 5.51
C ARG A 7 -11.18 -16.58 4.94
N VAL A 8 -10.84 -17.47 4.02
CA VAL A 8 -9.73 -17.25 3.10
C VAL A 8 -10.00 -15.88 2.47
N PRO A 9 -9.13 -14.88 2.67
CA PRO A 9 -9.42 -13.55 2.17
C PRO A 9 -9.55 -13.64 0.65
N PRO A 10 -10.59 -13.04 0.05
CA PRO A 10 -10.73 -13.08 -1.39
C PRO A 10 -9.48 -12.46 -2.00
N LEU A 11 -8.81 -13.18 -2.91
CA LEU A 11 -7.66 -12.70 -3.68
C LEU A 11 -7.96 -11.41 -4.48
N ARG A 12 -9.23 -11.00 -4.50
CA ARG A 12 -9.81 -9.82 -5.15
C ARG A 12 -9.95 -8.59 -4.23
N SER A 13 -9.42 -8.62 -3.01
CA SER A 13 -9.43 -7.49 -2.07
C SER A 13 -8.38 -6.44 -2.46
N ALA A 14 -8.80 -5.22 -2.78
CA ALA A 14 -7.88 -4.13 -3.07
C ALA A 14 -7.10 -3.76 -1.81
N GLY A 15 -7.75 -3.77 -0.64
CA GLY A 15 -7.09 -3.49 0.64
C GLY A 15 -5.95 -4.46 0.95
N LEU A 16 -6.13 -5.77 0.69
CA LEU A 16 -5.08 -6.77 0.87
C LEU A 16 -3.86 -6.47 -0.02
N TRP A 17 -4.08 -6.16 -1.30
CA TRP A 17 -2.98 -5.86 -2.22
C TRP A 17 -2.24 -4.57 -1.86
N VAL A 18 -2.94 -3.55 -1.34
CA VAL A 18 -2.29 -2.34 -0.80
C VAL A 18 -1.41 -2.69 0.41
N VAL A 19 -1.88 -3.56 1.32
CA VAL A 19 -1.05 -4.02 2.47
C VAL A 19 0.19 -4.75 1.98
N VAL A 20 0.03 -5.71 1.05
CA VAL A 20 1.15 -6.47 0.48
C VAL A 20 2.16 -5.53 -0.18
N LEU A 21 1.70 -4.56 -0.96
CA LEU A 21 2.57 -3.57 -1.59
C LEU A 21 3.35 -2.76 -0.55
N GLY A 22 2.68 -2.31 0.52
CA GLY A 22 3.34 -1.58 1.60
C GLY A 22 4.38 -2.43 2.34
N ILE A 23 4.10 -3.70 2.61
CA ILE A 23 5.07 -4.63 3.21
C ILE A 23 6.28 -4.84 2.29
N VAL A 24 6.04 -5.09 1.01
CA VAL A 24 7.11 -5.26 0.01
C VAL A 24 7.95 -3.99 -0.08
N HIS A 25 7.33 -2.81 -0.01
CA HIS A 25 8.04 -1.53 -0.01
C HIS A 25 8.92 -1.35 1.23
N VAL A 26 8.41 -1.65 2.44
CA VAL A 26 9.26 -1.60 3.64
C VAL A 26 10.39 -2.63 3.57
N ALA A 27 10.11 -3.85 3.13
CA ALA A 27 11.10 -4.91 3.02
C ALA A 27 12.19 -4.57 2.00
N SER A 28 11.84 -3.90 0.90
CA SER A 28 12.79 -3.58 -0.17
C SER A 28 13.87 -2.58 0.25
N VAL A 29 13.68 -1.82 1.34
CA VAL A 29 14.73 -1.00 1.93
C VAL A 29 15.97 -1.83 2.32
N HIS A 30 15.78 -3.09 2.73
CA HIS A 30 16.88 -4.00 3.08
C HIS A 30 17.62 -4.51 1.83
N ALA A 31 16.93 -4.64 0.70
CA ALA A 31 17.50 -5.15 -0.54
C ALA A 31 18.20 -4.05 -1.36
N PHE A 32 17.62 -2.85 -1.42
CA PHE A 32 18.13 -1.74 -2.25
C PHE A 32 18.95 -0.72 -1.46
N HIS A 33 18.75 -0.62 -0.15
CA HIS A 33 19.45 0.35 0.71
C HIS A 33 20.05 -0.30 1.98
N PRO A 34 20.83 -1.40 1.84
CA PRO A 34 21.38 -2.13 2.98
C PRO A 34 22.29 -1.27 3.85
N GLU A 35 22.96 -0.29 3.26
CA GLU A 35 23.83 0.64 3.97
C GLU A 35 23.05 1.65 4.82
N SER A 36 21.86 2.06 4.39
CA SER A 36 20.97 2.89 5.22
C SER A 36 20.46 2.14 6.43
N VAL A 37 20.13 0.85 6.28
CA VAL A 37 19.69 -0.01 7.38
C VAL A 37 20.80 -0.22 8.40
N ARG A 38 22.01 -0.62 7.96
CA ARG A 38 23.19 -0.75 8.83
C ARG A 38 23.49 0.55 9.57
N SER A 39 23.48 1.67 8.85
CA SER A 39 23.79 2.98 9.42
C SER A 39 22.80 3.42 10.50
N VAL A 40 21.51 3.07 10.39
CA VAL A 40 20.49 3.33 11.43
C VAL A 40 20.62 2.35 12.60
N MET A 41 20.94 1.07 12.33
CA MET A 41 21.17 0.07 13.38
C MET A 41 22.40 0.38 14.24
N ASP A 42 23.49 0.79 13.60
CA ASP A 42 24.75 1.11 14.28
C ASP A 42 24.70 2.48 15.00
N GLY A 43 23.95 3.44 14.46
CA GLY A 43 23.84 4.80 14.98
C GLY A 43 22.69 5.06 15.95
N GLY A 44 21.67 4.19 16.00
CA GLY A 44 20.44 4.41 16.75
C GLY A 44 19.51 5.45 16.11
N VAL A 45 18.19 5.23 16.21
CA VAL A 45 17.15 6.05 15.53
C VAL A 45 17.24 7.54 15.88
N VAL A 46 17.66 7.89 17.11
CA VAL A 46 17.73 9.28 17.59
C VAL A 46 19.07 9.96 17.28
N ALA A 47 20.20 9.25 17.43
CA ALA A 47 21.53 9.76 17.07
C ALA A 47 21.76 9.78 15.55
N SER A 48 20.82 9.23 14.77
CA SER A 48 20.87 9.23 13.30
C SER A 48 20.56 10.57 12.64
N VAL A 49 20.03 11.54 13.40
CA VAL A 49 19.62 12.88 12.92
C VAL A 49 20.81 13.85 12.84
N ASP A 50 21.83 13.68 13.69
CA ASP A 50 23.05 14.54 13.75
C ASP A 50 24.21 13.99 12.89
N ALA A 51 23.90 13.32 11.78
CA ALA A 51 24.88 12.58 11.00
C ALA A 51 25.57 13.43 9.92
N GLU A 52 26.85 13.12 9.67
CA GLU A 52 27.63 13.55 8.50
C GLU A 52 26.75 13.63 7.23
N PRO A 53 26.83 14.71 6.42
CA PRO A 53 25.87 15.00 5.35
C PRO A 53 25.70 13.86 4.32
N THR A 54 26.75 13.06 4.09
CA THR A 54 26.72 11.90 3.20
C THR A 54 25.94 10.70 3.78
N LEU A 55 25.88 10.56 5.10
CA LEU A 55 25.06 9.57 5.80
C LEU A 55 23.61 10.04 5.97
N ALA A 56 23.40 11.35 6.12
CA ALA A 56 22.07 11.94 6.24
C ALA A 56 21.21 11.68 5.00
N GLU A 57 21.76 11.81 3.78
CA GLU A 57 21.03 11.55 2.53
C GLU A 57 20.60 10.07 2.44
N ARG A 58 21.50 9.13 2.72
CA ARG A 58 21.22 7.69 2.69
C ARG A 58 20.18 7.29 3.74
N ARG A 59 20.30 7.81 4.96
CA ARG A 59 19.34 7.56 6.05
C ARG A 59 17.98 8.16 5.73
N GLY A 60 17.93 9.34 5.12
CA GLY A 60 16.70 9.99 4.65
C GLY A 60 15.91 9.12 3.66
N VAL A 61 16.60 8.49 2.71
CA VAL A 61 15.96 7.53 1.78
C VAL A 61 15.34 6.36 2.53
N GLY A 62 16.07 5.77 3.48
CA GLY A 62 15.56 4.66 4.30
C GLY A 62 14.35 5.04 5.15
N PHE A 63 14.40 6.21 5.79
CA PHE A 63 13.29 6.77 6.57
C PHE A 63 12.04 6.97 5.71
N TRP A 64 12.18 7.55 4.52
CA TRP A 64 11.05 7.76 3.61
C TRP A 64 10.45 6.46 3.12
N TYR A 65 11.29 5.46 2.79
CA TYR A 65 10.84 4.12 2.39
C TYR A 65 10.01 3.43 3.48
N VAL A 66 10.48 3.48 4.72
CA VAL A 66 9.78 2.85 5.85
C VAL A 66 8.48 3.59 6.15
N THR A 67 8.53 4.93 6.25
CA THR A 67 7.37 5.74 6.61
C THR A 67 6.29 5.68 5.53
N SER A 68 6.65 5.78 4.26
CA SER A 68 5.71 5.64 3.14
C SER A 68 5.09 4.24 3.09
N GLY A 69 5.91 3.20 3.34
CA GLY A 69 5.47 1.82 3.39
C GLY A 69 4.48 1.57 4.53
N LEU A 70 4.76 2.07 5.73
CA LEU A 70 3.86 2.00 6.89
C LEU A 70 2.53 2.74 6.64
N MET A 71 2.57 3.94 6.05
CA MET A 71 1.35 4.66 5.68
C MET A 71 0.52 3.89 4.64
N THR A 72 1.20 3.25 3.68
CA THR A 72 0.56 2.40 2.67
C THR A 72 -0.09 1.17 3.32
N ILE A 73 0.59 0.50 4.26
CA ILE A 73 0.02 -0.59 5.05
C ILE A 73 -1.22 -0.11 5.80
N GLY A 74 -1.15 1.03 6.48
CA GLY A 74 -2.27 1.63 7.20
C GLY A 74 -3.48 1.87 6.31
N LEU A 75 -3.26 2.49 5.13
CA LEU A 75 -4.31 2.68 4.13
C LEU A 75 -4.92 1.34 3.68
N GLY A 76 -4.09 0.34 3.41
CA GLY A 76 -4.55 -1.00 3.03
C GLY A 76 -5.40 -1.67 4.09
N VAL A 77 -5.03 -1.53 5.37
CA VAL A 77 -5.81 -2.05 6.51
C VAL A 77 -7.17 -1.35 6.61
N ILE A 78 -7.22 -0.02 6.44
CA ILE A 78 -8.49 0.75 6.45
C ILE A 78 -9.40 0.30 5.31
N VAL A 79 -8.87 0.23 4.09
CA VAL A 79 -9.62 -0.22 2.90
C VAL A 79 -10.12 -1.64 3.10
N ARG A 80 -9.27 -2.55 3.61
CA ARG A 80 -9.65 -3.94 3.89
C ARG A 80 -10.70 -4.04 4.98
N GLY A 81 -10.62 -3.22 6.02
CA GLY A 81 -11.63 -3.12 7.06
C GLY A 81 -12.99 -2.74 6.48
N HIS A 82 -13.01 -1.72 5.61
CA HIS A 82 -14.23 -1.31 4.91
C HIS A 82 -14.74 -2.41 3.95
N GLU A 83 -13.88 -3.09 3.20
CA GLU A 83 -14.25 -4.21 2.34
C GLU A 83 -14.89 -5.35 3.15
N ASN A 84 -14.37 -5.66 4.34
CA ASN A 84 -14.90 -6.71 5.20
C ASN A 84 -16.30 -6.38 5.75
N VAL A 85 -16.61 -5.08 5.94
CA VAL A 85 -17.90 -4.61 6.45
C VAL A 85 -18.92 -4.43 5.32
N HIS A 86 -18.52 -3.85 4.19
CA HIS A 86 -19.43 -3.41 3.12
C HIS A 86 -19.37 -4.25 1.85
N GLY A 87 -18.49 -5.27 1.79
CA GLY A 87 -18.28 -6.12 0.63
C GLY A 87 -17.58 -5.44 -0.56
N ARG A 88 -17.19 -4.17 -0.41
CA ARG A 88 -16.56 -3.35 -1.45
C ARG A 88 -15.59 -2.32 -0.86
N PRO A 89 -14.56 -1.90 -1.61
CA PRO A 89 -13.67 -0.83 -1.18
C PRO A 89 -14.40 0.52 -1.13
N PRO A 90 -13.92 1.48 -0.33
CA PRO A 90 -14.41 2.85 -0.37
C PRO A 90 -14.37 3.43 -1.79
N PRO A 91 -15.37 4.22 -2.22
CA PRO A 91 -15.43 4.76 -3.58
C PRO A 91 -14.23 5.64 -3.95
N ALA A 92 -13.63 6.31 -2.95
CA ALA A 92 -12.45 7.14 -3.13
C ALA A 92 -11.16 6.34 -3.36
N THR A 93 -11.10 5.05 -2.98
CA THR A 93 -9.88 4.24 -3.01
C THR A 93 -9.26 4.17 -4.40
N ALA A 94 -10.07 3.95 -5.44
CA ALA A 94 -9.55 3.89 -6.81
C ALA A 94 -8.94 5.23 -7.26
N SER A 95 -9.60 6.35 -6.95
CA SER A 95 -9.11 7.68 -7.32
C SER A 95 -7.83 8.05 -6.58
N VAL A 96 -7.74 7.72 -5.29
CA VAL A 96 -6.53 7.93 -4.47
C VAL A 96 -5.37 7.11 -5.05
N LEU A 97 -5.57 5.82 -5.31
CA LEU A 97 -4.52 4.95 -5.86
C LEU A 97 -4.04 5.41 -7.25
N VAL A 98 -4.94 5.86 -8.12
CA VAL A 98 -4.56 6.45 -9.42
C VAL A 98 -3.77 7.73 -9.22
N GLY A 99 -4.26 8.65 -8.36
CA GLY A 99 -3.58 9.91 -8.08
C GLY A 99 -2.17 9.68 -7.54
N THR A 100 -2.02 8.81 -6.54
CA THR A 100 -0.72 8.45 -5.96
C THR A 100 0.19 7.76 -6.98
N GLY A 101 -0.35 6.85 -7.79
CA GLY A 101 0.42 6.16 -8.82
C GLY A 101 0.96 7.11 -9.90
N LEU A 102 0.10 8.00 -10.43
CA LEU A 102 0.48 8.99 -11.43
C LEU A 102 1.46 10.03 -10.86
N TRP A 103 1.22 10.50 -9.64
CA TRP A 103 2.10 11.45 -8.97
C TRP A 103 3.50 10.87 -8.75
N GLY A 104 3.57 9.64 -8.22
CA GLY A 104 4.84 8.96 -8.00
C GLY A 104 5.57 8.62 -9.28
N ALA A 105 4.85 8.22 -10.33
CA ALA A 105 5.39 8.01 -11.67
C ALA A 105 6.01 9.28 -12.28
N LEU A 106 5.37 10.44 -12.08
CA LEU A 106 5.85 11.73 -12.57
C LEU A 106 7.14 12.17 -11.86
N LEU A 107 7.18 12.02 -10.53
CA LEU A 107 8.32 12.45 -9.71
C LEU A 107 9.51 11.48 -9.79
N MET A 108 9.23 10.18 -9.89
CA MET A 108 10.24 9.13 -9.92
C MET A 108 9.83 8.02 -10.89
N PRO A 109 10.14 8.15 -12.19
CA PRO A 109 9.68 7.21 -13.22
C PRO A 109 10.19 5.77 -13.02
N VAL A 110 11.35 5.61 -12.37
CA VAL A 110 11.96 4.30 -12.06
C VAL A 110 11.35 3.68 -10.79
N SER A 111 10.57 4.43 -10.01
CA SER A 111 10.01 3.96 -8.75
C SER A 111 8.76 3.09 -8.98
N PRO A 112 8.52 2.06 -8.16
CA PRO A 112 7.41 1.12 -8.33
C PRO A 112 6.01 1.71 -8.08
N PHE A 113 5.83 3.03 -8.08
CA PHE A 113 4.53 3.70 -7.93
C PHE A 113 3.51 3.28 -8.98
N TRP A 114 3.95 2.83 -10.15
CA TRP A 114 3.09 2.23 -11.17
C TRP A 114 2.27 1.03 -10.66
N LEU A 115 2.73 0.33 -9.60
CA LEU A 115 2.02 -0.79 -8.96
C LEU A 115 0.71 -0.37 -8.28
N PHE A 116 0.49 0.93 -8.01
CA PHE A 116 -0.80 1.41 -7.52
C PHE A 116 -1.91 1.36 -8.57
N LEU A 117 -1.56 1.42 -9.87
CA LEU A 117 -2.52 1.39 -10.98
C LEU A 117 -3.26 0.06 -11.14
N PRO A 118 -2.61 -1.12 -11.16
CA PRO A 118 -3.35 -2.39 -11.23
C PRO A 118 -4.24 -2.61 -9.99
N ILE A 119 -3.82 -2.13 -8.81
CA ILE A 119 -4.64 -2.19 -7.59
C ILE A 119 -5.86 -1.26 -7.71
N ALA A 120 -5.71 -0.09 -8.33
CA ALA A 120 -6.83 0.80 -8.61
C ALA A 120 -7.84 0.19 -9.60
N CYS A 121 -7.35 -0.52 -10.63
CA CYS A 121 -8.20 -1.27 -11.55
C CYS A 121 -8.99 -2.36 -10.82
N LEU A 122 -8.35 -3.08 -9.91
CA LEU A 122 -9.02 -4.08 -9.07
C LEU A 122 -10.13 -3.43 -8.24
N ALA A 123 -9.84 -2.32 -7.56
CA ALA A 123 -10.81 -1.58 -6.76
C ALA A 123 -12.03 -1.11 -7.58
N ARG A 124 -11.82 -0.62 -8.81
CA ARG A 124 -12.92 -0.24 -9.73
C ARG A 124 -13.75 -1.44 -10.17
N SER A 125 -13.11 -2.58 -10.45
CA SER A 125 -13.81 -3.79 -10.91
C SER A 125 -14.72 -4.39 -9.83
N SER A 126 -14.30 -4.31 -8.56
CA SER A 126 -15.07 -4.79 -7.41
C SER A 126 -16.28 -3.90 -7.09
N GLY A 127 -16.21 -2.60 -7.38
CA GLY A 127 -17.33 -1.66 -7.24
C GLY A 127 -18.38 -1.74 -8.36
N ARG A 128 -18.06 -2.38 -9.49
CA ARG A 128 -18.94 -2.55 -10.66
C ARG A 128 -19.72 -3.86 -10.67
N SER A 129 -19.84 -4.58 -9.55
CA SER A 129 -20.67 -5.78 -9.50
C SER A 129 -22.08 -5.45 -10.02
N PRO A 130 -22.54 -6.07 -11.11
CA PRO A 130 -23.84 -5.78 -11.70
C PRO A 130 -24.91 -6.21 -10.70
N ALA A 131 -25.46 -5.23 -9.99
CA ALA A 131 -26.79 -5.37 -9.41
C ALA A 131 -27.72 -5.59 -10.61
N GLY A 132 -28.32 -6.77 -10.64
CA GLY A 132 -29.01 -7.31 -11.81
C GLY A 132 -30.09 -6.39 -12.36
N ASP A 133 -30.26 -6.50 -13.67
CA ASP A 133 -31.57 -6.48 -14.30
C ASP A 133 -32.60 -7.16 -13.38
N GLY A 134 -33.43 -6.36 -12.72
CA GLY A 134 -34.73 -6.84 -12.29
C GLY A 134 -35.57 -7.03 -13.55
N PRO A 135 -36.23 -8.18 -13.76
CA PRO A 135 -37.13 -8.31 -14.89
C PRO A 135 -38.22 -7.25 -14.74
N GLY A 136 -38.35 -6.40 -15.76
CA GLY A 136 -39.55 -5.58 -15.92
C GLY A 136 -40.74 -6.51 -15.98
N VAL A 137 -41.62 -6.40 -14.99
CA VAL A 137 -42.95 -6.99 -15.05
C VAL A 137 -43.87 -5.83 -15.40
N GLU A 138 -44.34 -5.88 -16.66
CA GLU A 138 -45.50 -5.14 -17.15
C GLU A 138 -46.77 -5.47 -16.35
#